data_AF-A0A5S9IIH8-F1
#
_entry.id   AF-A0A5S9IIH8-F1
#
_cell.length_a   1.000
_cell.length_b   1.000
_cell.length_c   1.000
_cell.angle_alpha   90.00
_cell.angle_beta   90.00
_cell.angle_gamma   90.00
#
_symmetry.space_group_name_H-M   'P 1'
#
loop_
_entity.id
_entity.type
_entity.pdbx_description
1 polymer ?
#
loop_
_entity_poly.entity_id
_entity_poly.type
_entity_poly.pdbx_seq_one_letter_code
_entity_poly.pdbx_strand_id
1 'polypeptide(L)'
;MECNKIKDILDAYILGALENEENNKVKQHIQHCTECKKYHDESVRSWQKLQNLPTVSPSVSYADRIIKNHRRGKRIMQWTISTVFILLVMVLFLLFLLFFLFEYKKEYPQHHIANLEKIVWRFYSENKTFPNTLRDIPEKLFPKKMLFQRDDNGQVLDMWGRPYEYHVPGKHNKGFFDLYSFGRNGKNDNGSKDDIRNWK
;
A
#
# COMPACT_ATOMS: atom_id res chain seq x y z
N MET A 1 -52.56 31.10 -34.20
CA MET A 1 -51.22 31.71 -34.01
C MET A 1 -50.98 32.67 -35.16
N GLU A 2 -50.28 33.75 -34.88
CA GLU A 2 -49.87 34.74 -35.90
C GLU A 2 -48.67 34.20 -36.70
N CYS A 3 -48.57 34.59 -37.97
CA CYS A 3 -47.53 34.12 -38.88
C CYS A 3 -46.10 34.41 -38.36
N ASN A 4 -45.90 35.54 -37.68
CA ASN A 4 -44.59 35.91 -37.11
C ASN A 4 -44.13 34.88 -36.07
N LYS A 5 -45.01 34.53 -35.13
CA LYS A 5 -44.73 33.54 -34.10
C LYS A 5 -44.46 32.15 -34.69
N ILE A 6 -45.11 31.81 -35.81
CA ILE A 6 -44.86 30.54 -36.52
C ILE A 6 -43.47 30.52 -37.15
N LYS A 7 -43.06 31.61 -37.81
CA LYS A 7 -41.72 31.72 -38.41
C LYS A 7 -40.61 31.57 -37.35
N ASP A 8 -40.80 32.12 -36.16
CA ASP A 8 -39.84 32.03 -35.05
C ASP A 8 -39.60 30.60 -34.54
N ILE A 9 -40.65 29.76 -34.56
CA ILE A 9 -40.60 28.39 -34.01
C ILE A 9 -40.52 27.31 -35.09
N LEU A 10 -40.47 27.69 -36.37
CA LEU A 10 -40.56 26.75 -37.48
C LEU A 10 -39.34 25.84 -37.59
N ASP A 11 -38.14 26.35 -37.29
CA ASP A 11 -36.93 25.54 -37.31
C ASP A 11 -36.95 24.47 -36.21
N ALA A 12 -37.41 24.85 -35.01
CA ALA A 12 -37.64 23.90 -33.92
C ALA A 12 -38.70 22.86 -34.27
N TYR A 13 -39.75 23.25 -35.00
CA TYR A 13 -40.75 22.32 -35.54
C TYR A 13 -40.14 21.31 -36.52
N ILE A 14 -39.35 21.79 -37.50
CA ILE A 14 -38.68 20.94 -38.51
C ILE A 14 -37.72 19.95 -37.86
N LEU A 15 -37.02 20.36 -36.78
CA LEU A 15 -36.11 19.51 -36.02
C LEU A 15 -36.81 18.60 -35.00
N GLY A 16 -38.14 18.68 -34.87
CA GLY A 16 -38.92 17.87 -33.93
C GLY A 16 -38.71 18.25 -32.46
N ALA A 17 -38.26 19.47 -32.18
CA ALA A 17 -37.87 19.95 -30.85
C ALA A 17 -38.99 20.69 -30.08
N LEU A 18 -40.21 20.77 -30.64
CA LEU A 18 -41.36 21.43 -30.00
C LEU A 18 -42.17 20.47 -29.13
N GLU A 19 -42.81 21.02 -28.09
CA GLU A 19 -43.80 20.28 -27.29
C GLU A 19 -45.03 19.91 -28.13
N ASN A 20 -45.71 18.82 -27.76
CA ASN A 20 -46.83 18.25 -28.52
C ASN A 20 -47.96 19.26 -28.78
N GLU A 21 -48.23 20.18 -27.84
CA GLU A 21 -49.26 21.20 -28.00
C GLU A 21 -48.87 22.25 -29.06
N GLU A 22 -47.63 22.74 -29.02
CA GLU A 22 -47.11 23.72 -29.99
C GLU A 22 -46.95 23.11 -31.37
N ASN A 23 -46.49 21.85 -31.45
CA ASN A 23 -46.37 21.09 -32.68
C ASN A 23 -47.72 20.98 -33.41
N ASN A 24 -48.80 20.68 -32.68
CA ASN A 24 -50.16 20.63 -33.22
C ASN A 24 -50.64 22.00 -33.71
N LYS A 25 -50.36 23.08 -32.97
CA LYS A 25 -50.73 24.44 -33.38
C LYS A 25 -49.99 24.90 -34.64
N VAL A 26 -48.70 24.57 -34.76
CA VAL A 26 -47.89 24.86 -35.96
C VAL A 26 -48.42 24.07 -37.16
N LYS A 27 -48.66 22.76 -36.98
CA LYS A 27 -49.22 21.88 -38.02
C LYS A 27 -50.56 22.39 -38.53
N GLN A 28 -51.48 22.75 -37.62
CA GLN A 28 -52.80 23.28 -37.99
C GLN A 28 -52.68 24.61 -38.73
N HIS A 29 -51.76 25.49 -38.33
CA HIS A 29 -51.56 26.78 -39.00
C HIS A 29 -51.00 26.61 -40.42
N ILE A 30 -49.99 25.75 -40.62
CA ILE A 30 -49.37 25.50 -41.93
C ILE A 30 -50.39 24.90 -42.92
N GLN A 31 -51.38 24.13 -42.45
CA GLN A 31 -52.44 23.61 -43.31
C GLN A 31 -53.35 24.70 -43.89
N HIS A 32 -53.53 25.82 -43.19
CA HIS A 32 -54.49 26.87 -43.56
C HIS A 32 -53.82 28.16 -44.05
N CYS A 33 -52.51 28.36 -43.82
CA CYS A 33 -51.77 29.54 -44.25
C CYS A 33 -50.80 29.21 -45.39
N THR A 34 -51.05 29.78 -46.57
CA THR A 34 -50.24 29.56 -47.78
C THR A 34 -48.82 30.11 -47.66
N GLU A 35 -48.65 31.24 -46.99
CA GLU A 35 -47.34 31.87 -46.79
C GLU A 35 -46.43 31.04 -45.87
N CYS A 36 -46.95 30.62 -44.72
CA CYS A 36 -46.19 29.80 -43.77
C CYS A 36 -45.90 28.40 -44.33
N LYS A 37 -46.81 27.84 -45.15
CA LYS A 37 -46.57 26.58 -45.86
C LYS A 37 -45.41 26.70 -46.85
N LYS A 38 -45.39 27.76 -47.65
CA LYS A 38 -44.29 27.99 -48.60
C LYS A 38 -42.95 28.13 -47.86
N TYR A 39 -42.91 28.89 -46.77
CA TYR A 39 -41.71 29.08 -45.95
C TYR A 39 -41.23 27.75 -45.33
N HIS A 40 -42.15 26.94 -44.79
CA HIS A 40 -41.84 25.59 -44.31
C HIS A 40 -41.21 24.71 -45.40
N ASP A 41 -41.81 24.67 -46.58
CA ASP A 41 -41.34 23.82 -47.68
C ASP A 41 -39.95 24.25 -48.17
N GLU A 42 -39.68 25.56 -48.21
CA GLU A 42 -38.36 26.13 -48.52
C GLU A 42 -37.30 25.78 -47.46
N SER A 43 -37.65 25.87 -46.19
CA SER A 43 -36.76 25.50 -45.07
C SER A 43 -36.45 24.00 -45.08
N VAL A 44 -37.46 23.13 -45.26
CA VAL A 44 -37.27 21.67 -45.37
C VAL A 44 -36.35 21.33 -46.54
N ARG A 45 -36.52 21.98 -47.70
CA ARG A 45 -35.68 21.75 -48.88
C ARG A 45 -34.21 22.13 -48.63
N SER A 46 -33.98 23.21 -47.88
CA SER A 46 -32.64 23.65 -47.51
C SER A 46 -31.98 22.67 -46.54
N TRP A 47 -32.72 22.20 -45.54
CA TRP A 47 -32.28 21.17 -44.60
C TRP A 47 -31.94 19.85 -45.30
N GLN A 48 -32.75 19.40 -46.25
CA GLN A 48 -32.47 18.19 -47.03
C GLN A 48 -31.16 18.28 -47.83
N LYS A 49 -30.82 19.46 -48.36
CA LYS A 49 -29.53 19.66 -49.05
C LYS A 49 -28.35 19.57 -48.07
N LEU A 50 -28.50 20.11 -46.87
CA LEU A 50 -27.47 20.06 -45.84
C LEU A 50 -27.24 18.63 -45.33
N GLN A 51 -28.30 17.86 -45.15
CA GLN A 51 -28.22 16.45 -44.73
C GLN A 51 -27.51 15.56 -45.76
N ASN A 52 -27.59 15.92 -47.05
CA ASN A 52 -26.96 15.20 -48.14
C ASN A 52 -25.54 15.70 -48.48
N LEU A 53 -24.96 16.58 -47.67
CA LEU A 53 -23.57 16.98 -47.87
C LEU A 53 -22.64 15.78 -47.65
N PRO A 54 -21.65 15.56 -48.54
CA PRO A 54 -20.67 14.51 -48.32
C PRO A 54 -19.88 14.80 -47.05
N THR A 55 -19.57 13.75 -46.29
CA THR A 55 -18.72 13.88 -45.11
C THR A 55 -17.31 14.30 -45.52
N VAL A 56 -16.89 15.49 -45.07
CA VAL A 56 -15.53 15.97 -45.29
C VAL A 56 -14.60 15.20 -44.35
N SER A 57 -13.87 14.22 -44.88
CA SER A 57 -12.81 13.54 -44.13
C SER A 57 -11.47 14.24 -44.35
N PRO A 58 -10.63 14.38 -43.30
CA PRO A 58 -9.30 14.95 -43.46
C PRO A 58 -8.42 14.03 -44.34
N SER A 59 -7.39 14.60 -44.96
CA SER A 59 -6.42 13.80 -45.69
C SER A 59 -5.72 12.81 -44.75
N VAL A 60 -5.45 11.60 -45.25
CA VAL A 60 -4.78 10.51 -44.50
C VAL A 60 -3.49 11.01 -43.82
N SER A 61 -2.71 11.83 -44.53
CA SER A 61 -1.48 12.44 -44.03
C SER A 61 -1.68 13.41 -42.86
N TYR A 62 -2.79 14.15 -42.84
CA TYR A 62 -3.10 15.08 -41.74
C TYR A 62 -3.61 14.32 -40.51
N ALA A 63 -4.53 13.38 -40.70
CA ALA A 63 -5.04 12.53 -39.64
C ALA A 63 -3.90 11.74 -38.97
N ASP A 64 -3.03 11.10 -39.77
CA ASP A 64 -1.92 10.31 -39.25
C ASP A 64 -0.92 11.14 -38.44
N ARG A 65 -0.59 12.37 -38.89
CA ARG A 65 0.34 13.25 -38.17
C ARG A 65 -0.20 13.66 -36.79
N ILE A 66 -1.48 14.01 -36.71
CA ILE A 66 -2.11 14.40 -35.43
C ILE A 66 -2.27 13.19 -34.51
N ILE A 67 -2.78 12.06 -35.03
CA ILE A 67 -3.01 10.84 -34.25
C ILE A 67 -1.69 10.26 -33.73
N LYS A 68 -0.63 10.23 -34.54
CA LYS A 68 0.69 9.69 -34.15
C LYS A 68 1.37 10.52 -33.07
N ASN A 69 1.30 11.85 -33.15
CA ASN A 69 1.88 12.73 -32.14
C ASN A 69 1.13 12.64 -30.80
N HIS A 70 -0.20 12.55 -30.82
CA HIS A 70 -0.97 12.46 -29.58
C HIS A 70 -0.75 11.11 -28.86
N ARG A 71 -0.65 10.00 -29.61
CA ARG A 71 -0.38 8.66 -29.05
C ARG A 71 1.03 8.55 -28.45
N ARG A 72 2.05 9.19 -29.04
CA ARG A 72 3.43 9.17 -28.52
C ARG A 72 3.55 9.90 -27.19
N GLY A 73 2.96 11.09 -27.05
CA GLY A 73 2.99 11.85 -25.79
C GLY A 73 2.32 11.10 -24.63
N LYS A 74 1.15 10.49 -24.88
CA LYS A 74 0.42 9.72 -23.85
C LYS A 74 1.20 8.48 -23.39
N ARG A 75 1.89 7.79 -24.30
CA ARG A 75 2.68 6.59 -23.98
C ARG A 75 3.91 6.92 -23.12
N ILE A 76 4.65 7.97 -23.46
CA ILE A 76 5.83 8.41 -22.67
C ILE A 76 5.40 8.86 -21.27
N MET A 77 4.34 9.68 -21.19
CA MET A 77 3.84 10.18 -19.91
C MET A 77 3.34 9.06 -18.98
N GLN A 78 2.67 8.05 -19.51
CA GLN A 78 2.24 6.89 -18.72
C GLN A 78 3.43 6.10 -18.18
N TRP A 79 4.47 5.87 -18.99
CA TRP A 79 5.65 5.12 -18.57
C TRP A 79 6.43 5.86 -17.48
N THR A 80 6.59 7.18 -17.60
CA THR A 80 7.30 7.98 -16.59
C THR A 80 6.59 8.00 -15.23
N ILE A 81 5.25 8.05 -15.23
CA ILE A 81 4.47 8.05 -13.97
C ILE A 81 4.58 6.67 -13.30
N SER A 82 4.42 5.59 -14.06
CA SER A 82 4.53 4.24 -13.53
C SER A 82 5.91 3.96 -12.95
N THR A 83 6.99 4.39 -13.60
CA THR A 83 8.35 4.18 -13.08
C THR A 83 8.60 4.93 -11.77
N VAL A 84 8.13 6.18 -11.66
CA VAL A 84 8.29 6.97 -10.42
C VAL A 84 7.50 6.36 -9.27
N PHE A 85 6.27 5.89 -9.54
CA PHE A 85 5.44 5.25 -8.52
C PHE A 85 6.06 3.95 -8.00
N ILE A 86 6.59 3.10 -8.91
CA ILE A 86 7.25 1.85 -8.52
C ILE A 86 8.49 2.13 -7.66
N LEU A 87 9.31 3.13 -8.02
CA LEU A 87 10.47 3.52 -7.23
C LEU A 87 10.05 4.00 -5.84
N LEU A 88 9.00 4.82 -5.73
CA LEU A 88 8.49 5.30 -4.45
C LEU A 88 8.00 4.15 -3.55
N VAL A 89 7.23 3.20 -4.10
CA VAL A 89 6.76 2.03 -3.35
C VAL A 89 7.93 1.17 -2.89
N MET A 90 8.94 0.95 -3.74
CA MET A 90 10.15 0.20 -3.38
C MET A 90 10.90 0.84 -2.21
N VAL A 91 11.07 2.16 -2.20
CA VAL A 91 11.72 2.87 -1.10
C VAL A 91 10.92 2.71 0.20
N LEU A 92 9.61 2.93 0.16
CA LEU A 92 8.75 2.79 1.33
C LEU A 92 8.77 1.36 1.89
N PHE A 93 8.74 0.35 1.02
CA PHE A 93 8.86 -1.04 1.42
C PHE A 93 10.21 -1.35 2.08
N LEU A 94 11.30 -0.81 1.55
CA LEU A 94 12.63 -1.00 2.12
C LEU A 94 12.73 -0.34 3.51
N LEU A 95 12.17 0.85 3.67
CA LEU A 95 12.06 1.50 4.99
C LEU A 95 11.22 0.68 5.97
N PHE A 96 10.09 0.13 5.53
CA PHE A 96 9.26 -0.76 6.35
C PHE A 96 10.02 -2.02 6.77
N LEU A 97 10.75 -2.67 5.87
CA LEU A 97 11.57 -3.82 6.19
C LEU A 97 12.66 -3.48 7.22
N LEU A 98 13.35 -2.35 7.04
CA LEU A 98 14.37 -1.91 8.00
C LEU A 98 13.78 -1.65 9.39
N PHE A 99 12.61 -1.01 9.47
CA PHE A 99 11.89 -0.80 10.71
C PHE A 99 11.50 -2.13 11.38
N PHE A 100 10.92 -3.06 10.62
CA PHE A 100 10.52 -4.38 11.13
C PHE A 100 11.72 -5.19 11.64
N LEU A 101 12.85 -5.16 10.92
CA LEU A 101 14.09 -5.81 11.36
C LEU A 101 14.66 -5.17 12.63
N PHE A 102 14.50 -3.86 12.81
CA PHE A 102 14.95 -3.17 14.01
C PHE A 102 14.10 -3.54 15.23
N GLU A 103 12.78 -3.57 15.08
CA GLU A 103 11.86 -3.93 16.17
C GLU A 103 12.04 -5.40 16.58
N TYR A 104 12.19 -6.32 15.61
CA TYR A 104 12.46 -7.73 15.89
C TYR A 104 13.72 -7.96 16.74
N LYS A 105 14.78 -7.15 16.50
CA LYS A 105 16.02 -7.24 17.29
C LYS A 105 15.85 -6.83 18.75
N LYS A 106 14.79 -6.12 19.12
CA LYS A 106 14.57 -5.60 20.48
C LYS A 106 13.95 -6.63 21.43
N GLU A 107 13.04 -7.47 20.94
CA GLU A 107 12.35 -8.48 21.76
C GLU A 107 13.13 -9.79 21.90
N TYR A 108 13.94 -10.16 20.89
CA TYR A 108 14.66 -11.42 20.87
C TYR A 108 15.61 -11.67 22.07
N PRO A 109 16.37 -10.68 22.60
CA PRO A 109 17.30 -10.91 23.70
C PRO A 109 16.61 -11.33 25.01
N GLN A 110 15.41 -10.80 25.29
CA GLN A 110 14.62 -11.20 26.46
C GLN A 110 14.16 -12.65 26.36
N HIS A 111 13.76 -13.08 25.15
CA HIS A 111 13.43 -14.48 24.91
C HIS A 111 14.65 -15.40 25.11
N HIS A 112 15.85 -14.95 24.79
CA HIS A 112 17.07 -15.74 24.99
C HIS A 112 17.32 -16.02 26.47
N ILE A 113 17.23 -14.99 27.33
CA ILE A 113 17.33 -15.15 28.79
C ILE A 113 16.20 -16.03 29.34
N ALA A 114 14.95 -15.78 28.94
CA ALA A 114 13.82 -16.56 29.41
C ALA A 114 13.93 -18.05 29.06
N ASN A 115 14.55 -18.39 27.92
CA ASN A 115 14.77 -19.78 27.56
C ASN A 115 15.96 -20.40 28.30
N LEU A 116 17.03 -19.65 28.53
CA LEU A 116 18.13 -20.11 29.36
C LEU A 116 17.68 -20.33 30.82
N GLU A 117 16.81 -19.47 31.33
CA GLU A 117 16.15 -19.65 32.63
C GLU A 117 15.38 -20.98 32.70
N LYS A 118 14.58 -21.30 31.69
CA LYS A 118 13.88 -22.60 31.59
C LYS A 118 14.83 -23.79 31.60
N ILE A 119 16.00 -23.65 30.97
CA ILE A 119 17.03 -24.71 30.95
C ILE A 119 17.61 -24.90 32.36
N VAL A 120 17.90 -23.82 33.08
CA VAL A 120 18.36 -23.89 34.49
C VAL A 120 17.29 -24.55 35.37
N TRP A 121 16.02 -24.19 35.20
CA TRP A 121 14.92 -24.83 35.92
C TRP A 121 14.78 -26.31 35.60
N ARG A 122 14.97 -26.69 34.33
CA ARG A 122 14.97 -28.10 33.93
C ARG A 122 16.12 -28.86 34.58
N PHE A 123 17.32 -28.28 34.62
CA PHE A 123 18.46 -28.86 35.33
C PHE A 123 18.15 -29.06 36.82
N TYR A 124 17.56 -28.06 37.48
CA TYR A 124 17.16 -28.17 38.89
C TYR A 124 16.11 -29.28 39.09
N SER A 125 15.14 -29.41 38.18
CA SER A 125 14.13 -30.47 38.26
C SER A 125 14.75 -31.88 38.25
N GLU A 126 15.79 -32.08 37.42
CA GLU A 126 16.52 -33.34 37.29
C GLU A 126 17.49 -33.61 38.45
N ASN A 127 18.21 -32.59 38.94
CA ASN A 127 19.32 -32.75 39.90
C ASN A 127 19.01 -32.30 41.34
N LYS A 128 17.83 -31.69 41.56
CA LYS A 128 17.38 -31.06 42.82
C LYS A 128 18.33 -30.00 43.39
N THR A 129 19.25 -29.51 42.57
CA THR A 129 20.25 -28.50 42.89
C THR A 129 20.43 -27.60 41.67
N PHE A 130 20.69 -26.30 41.90
CA PHE A 130 21.00 -25.38 40.81
C PHE A 130 22.43 -25.66 40.30
N PRO A 131 22.70 -25.48 39.00
CA PRO A 131 24.07 -25.59 38.50
C PRO A 131 24.92 -24.49 39.16
N ASN A 132 26.17 -24.80 39.49
CA ASN A 132 27.11 -23.81 40.04
C ASN A 132 27.51 -22.80 38.96
N THR A 133 27.70 -23.28 37.74
CA THR A 133 27.98 -22.45 36.57
C THR A 133 27.14 -22.91 35.39
N LEU A 134 26.90 -22.01 34.42
CA LEU A 134 26.17 -22.38 33.19
C LEU A 134 26.91 -23.43 32.33
N ARG A 135 28.23 -23.60 32.54
CA ARG A 135 29.05 -24.63 31.88
C ARG A 135 28.64 -26.04 32.28
N ASP A 136 28.17 -26.21 33.51
CA ASP A 136 27.81 -27.51 34.08
C ASP A 136 26.52 -28.08 33.47
N ILE A 137 25.77 -27.27 32.73
CA ILE A 137 24.52 -27.68 32.10
C ILE A 137 24.84 -28.54 30.86
N PRO A 138 24.42 -29.82 30.84
CA PRO A 138 24.71 -30.72 29.74
C PRO A 138 23.96 -30.32 28.47
N GLU A 139 24.63 -30.48 27.32
CA GLU A 139 24.14 -30.05 26.00
C GLU A 139 22.76 -30.62 25.64
N LYS A 140 22.42 -31.83 26.13
CA LYS A 140 21.13 -32.48 25.91
C LYS A 140 19.91 -31.65 26.40
N LEU A 141 20.11 -30.73 27.34
CA LEU A 141 19.04 -29.88 27.86
C LEU A 141 18.76 -28.66 26.97
N PHE A 142 19.70 -28.31 26.08
CA PHE A 142 19.55 -27.21 25.16
C PHE A 142 18.71 -27.64 23.95
N PRO A 143 17.65 -26.88 23.59
CA PRO A 143 16.83 -27.24 22.45
C PRO A 143 17.61 -27.04 21.16
N LYS A 144 17.69 -28.07 20.30
CA LYS A 144 18.43 -28.05 19.02
C LYS A 144 18.11 -26.86 18.10
N LYS A 145 16.92 -26.26 18.22
CA LYS A 145 16.48 -25.10 17.42
C LYS A 145 17.01 -23.76 17.95
N MET A 146 17.44 -23.67 19.20
CA MET A 146 18.09 -22.47 19.72
C MET A 146 19.60 -22.66 19.72
N LEU A 147 20.27 -21.86 18.90
CA LEU A 147 21.73 -21.81 18.84
C LEU A 147 22.25 -20.98 20.02
N PHE A 148 22.28 -21.58 21.21
CA PHE A 148 23.12 -21.05 22.29
C PHE A 148 24.58 -21.32 21.90
N GLN A 149 25.33 -20.26 21.67
CA GLN A 149 26.76 -20.38 21.41
C GLN A 149 27.48 -20.66 22.73
N ARG A 150 28.56 -21.43 22.65
CA ARG A 150 29.49 -21.66 23.75
C ARG A 150 30.89 -21.26 23.33
N ASP A 151 31.68 -20.75 24.26
CA ASP A 151 33.11 -20.56 24.04
C ASP A 151 33.88 -21.89 24.18
N ASP A 152 35.20 -21.83 23.97
CA ASP A 152 36.10 -22.98 24.09
C ASP A 152 36.09 -23.62 25.50
N ASN A 153 35.66 -22.87 26.52
CA ASN A 153 35.53 -23.34 27.89
C ASN A 153 34.12 -23.87 28.22
N GLY A 154 33.23 -23.92 27.21
CA GLY A 154 31.84 -24.37 27.34
C GLY A 154 30.90 -23.35 27.96
N GLN A 155 31.34 -22.11 28.17
CA GLN A 155 30.55 -21.03 28.76
C GLN A 155 29.48 -20.58 27.78
N VAL A 156 28.24 -20.51 28.24
CA VAL A 156 27.11 -20.07 27.40
C VAL A 156 27.22 -18.58 27.13
N LEU A 157 27.21 -18.22 25.85
CA LEU A 157 27.35 -16.86 25.37
C LEU A 157 25.98 -16.24 25.06
N ASP A 158 25.91 -14.92 25.25
CA ASP A 158 24.82 -14.06 24.83
C ASP A 158 24.86 -13.81 23.31
N MET A 159 23.88 -13.06 22.83
CA MET A 159 23.74 -12.73 21.40
C MET A 159 24.85 -11.86 20.84
N TRP A 160 25.67 -11.27 21.71
CA TRP A 160 26.80 -10.43 21.36
C TRP A 160 28.13 -11.16 21.57
N GLY A 161 28.09 -12.48 21.83
CA GLY A 161 29.27 -13.33 21.98
C GLY A 161 29.96 -13.19 23.33
N ARG A 162 29.29 -12.62 24.34
CA ARG A 162 29.83 -12.46 25.69
C ARG A 162 29.24 -13.51 26.64
N PRO A 163 29.99 -13.99 27.63
CA PRO A 163 29.45 -14.87 28.66
C PRO A 163 28.21 -14.29 29.35
N TYR A 164 27.19 -15.14 29.55
CA TYR A 164 26.13 -14.80 30.49
C TYR A 164 26.64 -14.73 31.92
N GLU A 165 26.16 -13.74 32.67
CA GLU A 165 26.40 -13.61 34.09
C GLU A 165 25.34 -14.41 34.85
N TYR A 166 25.79 -15.30 35.72
CA TYR A 166 24.94 -16.21 36.46
C TYR A 166 25.43 -16.34 37.90
N HIS A 167 24.53 -16.12 38.86
CA HIS A 167 24.87 -16.11 40.29
C HIS A 167 23.87 -16.95 41.09
N VAL A 168 24.41 -17.87 41.90
CA VAL A 168 23.65 -18.69 42.87
C VAL A 168 24.36 -18.64 44.23
N PRO A 169 23.66 -18.29 45.32
CA PRO A 169 22.30 -17.75 45.34
C PRO A 169 22.23 -16.38 44.64
N GLY A 170 21.09 -16.07 44.02
CA GLY A 170 20.84 -14.78 43.38
C GLY A 170 20.91 -13.61 44.38
N LYS A 171 21.47 -12.47 43.95
CA LYS A 171 21.51 -11.23 44.73
C LYS A 171 20.17 -10.52 44.70
N HIS A 172 19.51 -10.52 43.55
CA HIS A 172 18.20 -9.89 43.33
C HIS A 172 17.07 -10.90 43.58
N ASN A 173 17.17 -12.09 42.99
CA ASN A 173 16.24 -13.19 43.21
C ASN A 173 16.67 -14.04 44.41
N LYS A 174 16.37 -13.54 45.62
CA LYS A 174 16.69 -14.24 46.88
C LYS A 174 16.08 -15.65 46.90
N GLY A 175 16.91 -16.65 47.14
CA GLY A 175 16.51 -18.07 47.20
C GLY A 175 16.58 -18.82 45.86
N PHE A 176 16.86 -18.13 44.76
CA PHE A 176 17.02 -18.72 43.43
C PHE A 176 18.36 -18.29 42.82
N PHE A 177 18.33 -17.79 41.59
CA PHE A 177 19.49 -17.38 40.82
C PHE A 177 19.23 -16.08 40.07
N ASP A 178 20.31 -15.32 39.86
CA ASP A 178 20.32 -14.17 38.96
C ASP A 178 20.95 -14.60 37.64
N LEU A 179 20.34 -14.20 36.53
CA LEU A 179 20.82 -14.45 35.17
C LEU A 179 20.68 -13.18 34.34
N TYR A 180 21.76 -12.68 33.77
CA TYR A 180 21.75 -11.43 33.00
C TYR A 180 22.87 -11.35 31.95
N SER A 181 22.71 -10.41 31.02
CA SER A 181 23.69 -10.03 30.00
C SER A 181 23.77 -8.50 29.94
N PHE A 182 24.97 -7.97 29.68
CA PHE A 182 25.26 -6.53 29.55
C PHE A 182 24.78 -5.92 28.23
N GLY A 183 23.87 -6.58 27.52
CA GLY A 183 23.29 -6.03 26.32
C GLY A 183 24.29 -5.86 25.17
N ARG A 184 23.96 -4.95 24.26
CA ARG A 184 24.76 -4.65 23.06
C ARG A 184 26.01 -3.85 23.40
N ASN A 185 25.93 -2.97 24.39
CA ASN A 185 27.02 -2.08 24.78
C ASN A 185 28.12 -2.80 25.57
N GLY A 186 27.81 -3.94 26.23
CA GLY A 186 28.75 -4.71 27.04
C GLY A 186 29.15 -4.08 28.35
N LYS A 187 28.43 -3.06 28.79
CA LYS A 187 28.68 -2.33 30.02
C LYS A 187 27.60 -2.69 31.01
N ASN A 188 28.01 -3.02 32.23
CA ASN A 188 27.06 -3.20 33.32
C ASN A 188 26.42 -1.86 33.67
N ASP A 189 25.17 -1.69 33.28
CA ASP A 189 24.32 -0.55 33.61
C ASP A 189 23.42 -0.86 34.82
N ASN A 190 23.79 -1.83 35.66
CA ASN A 190 23.06 -2.29 36.85
C ASN A 190 21.60 -2.70 36.54
N GLY A 191 21.37 -3.35 35.41
CA GLY A 191 20.02 -3.67 34.97
C GLY A 191 19.29 -2.45 34.42
N SER A 192 19.97 -1.56 33.72
CA SER A 192 19.28 -0.47 33.00
C SER A 192 19.76 -0.38 31.55
N LYS A 193 19.12 0.49 30.76
CA LYS A 193 19.39 0.65 29.32
C LYS A 193 19.21 -0.64 28.53
N ASP A 194 20.30 -1.27 28.08
CA ASP A 194 20.31 -2.48 27.26
C ASP A 194 20.69 -3.75 28.03
N ASP A 195 20.93 -3.65 29.34
CA ASP A 195 21.06 -4.83 30.21
C ASP A 195 19.77 -5.64 30.20
N ILE A 196 19.90 -6.96 30.05
CA ILE A 196 18.79 -7.90 30.05
C ILE A 196 18.97 -8.85 31.22
N ARG A 197 17.91 -9.06 31.99
CA ARG A 197 17.94 -9.77 33.27
C ARG A 197 16.69 -10.62 33.48
N ASN A 198 16.77 -11.60 34.38
CA ASN A 198 15.63 -12.45 34.78
C ASN A 198 14.85 -11.95 36.00
N TRP A 199 15.23 -10.82 36.60
CA TRP A 199 14.48 -10.15 37.68
C TRP A 199 13.88 -8.82 37.20
N LYS A 200 12.87 -8.30 37.92
CA LYS A 200 12.31 -6.97 37.66
C LYS A 200 12.99 -5.93 38.53
#